data_AF-A0A6B3F087-F1
#
_entry.id   AF-A0A6B3F087-F1
#
_cell.length_a   1.000
_cell.length_b   1.000
_cell.length_c   1.000
_cell.angle_alpha   90.00
_cell.angle_beta   90.00
_cell.angle_gamma   90.00
#
_symmetry.space_group_name_H-M   'P 1'
#
loop_
_entity.id
_entity.type
_entity.pdbx_description
1 polymer ?
#
loop_
_entity_poly.entity_id
_entity_poly.type
_entity_poly.pdbx_seq_one_letter_code
_entity_poly.pdbx_strand_id
1 'polypeptide(L)'
;AVSAGKWSPKALRYPAASFEPALGELLAVRAELRDSATYRRDLLDVARQALANRSRTLLPRLAAAYKAKDQAEFARLGRRWIALIDLLEKLVATDEDHLLGRWVEAARAWGGSAREKTQLQYDALSLLTTWGARQGADAGLRDYANREWSGLVGGLYRLRWSTYIDELS
;
A
#
# COMPACT_ATOMS: atom_id res chain seq x y z
N ALA A 1 18.83 1.61 -4.33
CA ALA A 1 17.51 0.98 -4.54
C ALA A 1 16.74 1.00 -3.23
N VAL A 2 15.51 1.51 -3.23
CA VAL A 2 14.67 1.63 -2.02
C VAL A 2 13.67 0.47 -1.99
N SER A 3 13.53 -0.19 -0.85
CA SER A 3 12.64 -1.34 -0.65
C SER A 3 11.82 -1.20 0.63
N ALA A 4 10.61 -1.75 0.66
CA ALA A 4 9.70 -1.62 1.81
C ALA A 4 10.19 -2.41 3.03
N GLY A 5 10.64 -3.66 2.83
CA GLY A 5 11.32 -4.47 3.84
C GLY A 5 12.80 -4.65 3.54
N LYS A 6 13.58 -5.03 4.55
CA LYS A 6 15.04 -5.25 4.43
C LYS A 6 15.40 -6.23 3.30
N TRP A 7 14.63 -7.31 3.19
CA TRP A 7 14.83 -8.40 2.22
C TRP A 7 13.92 -8.36 0.99
N SER A 8 13.14 -7.28 0.79
CA SER A 8 12.28 -7.18 -0.39
C SER A 8 13.10 -6.99 -1.68
N PRO A 9 12.55 -7.39 -2.85
CA PRO A 9 13.15 -7.11 -4.14
C PRO A 9 13.49 -5.63 -4.31
N LYS A 10 14.66 -5.35 -4.89
CA LYS A 10 15.21 -4.00 -5.03
C LYS A 10 14.73 -3.28 -6.30
N ALA A 11 14.18 -4.01 -7.25
CA ALA A 11 13.64 -3.50 -8.50
C ALA A 11 12.47 -4.38 -8.97
N LEU A 12 11.63 -3.85 -9.86
CA LEU A 12 10.65 -4.65 -10.59
C LEU A 12 11.39 -5.68 -11.47
N ARG A 13 10.81 -6.87 -11.60
CA ARG A 13 11.38 -7.95 -12.44
C ARG A 13 10.97 -7.84 -13.92
N TYR A 14 10.21 -6.80 -14.26
CA TYR A 14 9.71 -6.49 -15.59
C TYR A 14 9.58 -4.97 -15.75
N PRO A 15 9.56 -4.43 -16.98
CA PRO A 15 9.30 -3.00 -17.20
C PRO A 15 7.92 -2.61 -16.68
N ALA A 16 7.81 -1.60 -15.79
CA ALA A 16 6.54 -1.20 -15.17
C ALA A 16 5.40 -1.00 -16.19
N ALA A 17 5.70 -0.37 -17.32
CA ALA A 17 4.74 -0.06 -18.38
C ALA A 17 4.22 -1.30 -19.13
N SER A 18 4.93 -2.43 -19.12
CA SER A 18 4.47 -3.64 -19.83
C SER A 18 3.30 -4.33 -19.13
N PHE A 19 3.02 -3.98 -17.87
CA PHE A 19 1.91 -4.55 -17.10
C PHE A 19 0.58 -3.81 -17.33
N GLU A 20 0.62 -2.50 -17.61
CA GLU A 20 -0.57 -1.66 -17.73
C GLU A 20 -1.59 -2.12 -18.80
N PRO A 21 -1.18 -2.70 -19.96
CA PRO A 21 -2.12 -3.28 -20.92
C PRO A 21 -3.04 -4.36 -20.35
N ALA A 22 -2.57 -5.17 -19.38
CA ALA A 22 -3.39 -6.22 -18.78
C ALA A 22 -4.63 -5.67 -18.04
N LEU A 23 -4.51 -4.49 -17.43
CA LEU A 23 -5.65 -3.80 -16.83
C LEU A 23 -6.65 -3.35 -17.91
N GLY A 24 -6.15 -2.85 -19.05
CA GLY A 24 -6.97 -2.46 -20.20
C GLY A 24 -7.80 -3.64 -20.73
N GLU A 25 -7.16 -4.80 -20.93
CA GLU A 25 -7.84 -6.01 -21.39
C GLU A 25 -8.90 -6.50 -20.41
N LEU A 26 -8.61 -6.50 -19.10
CA LEU A 26 -9.62 -6.85 -18.09
C LEU A 26 -10.80 -5.87 -18.13
N LEU A 27 -10.54 -4.55 -18.20
CA LEU A 27 -11.59 -3.54 -18.31
C LEU A 27 -12.39 -3.63 -19.62
N ALA A 28 -11.88 -4.30 -20.66
CA ALA A 28 -12.55 -4.51 -21.94
C ALA A 28 -13.44 -5.77 -22.00
N VAL A 29 -13.32 -6.69 -21.03
CA VAL A 29 -14.19 -7.88 -20.93
C VAL A 29 -15.66 -7.45 -20.96
N ARG A 30 -16.55 -8.10 -21.72
CA ARG A 30 -17.97 -7.70 -21.81
C ARG A 30 -18.63 -7.62 -20.43
N ALA A 31 -19.49 -6.62 -20.22
CA ALA A 31 -20.08 -6.33 -18.91
C ALA A 31 -20.82 -7.55 -18.32
N GLU A 32 -21.54 -8.31 -19.16
CA GLU A 32 -22.26 -9.52 -18.75
C GLU A 32 -21.36 -10.65 -18.18
N LEU A 33 -20.04 -10.58 -18.38
CA LEU A 33 -19.08 -11.59 -17.90
C LEU A 33 -18.37 -11.17 -16.60
N ARG A 34 -18.66 -9.97 -16.07
CA ARG A 34 -17.92 -9.37 -14.95
C ARG A 34 -18.48 -9.70 -13.56
N ASP A 35 -19.60 -10.41 -13.49
CA ASP A 35 -20.33 -10.61 -12.23
C ASP A 35 -19.71 -11.66 -11.30
N SER A 36 -18.74 -12.44 -11.79
CA SER A 36 -18.08 -13.43 -10.94
C SER A 36 -17.19 -12.78 -9.86
N ALA A 37 -17.18 -13.37 -8.66
CA ALA A 37 -16.30 -12.92 -7.58
C ALA A 37 -14.82 -13.01 -7.99
N THR A 38 -14.43 -14.06 -8.72
CA THR A 38 -13.09 -14.24 -9.25
C THR A 38 -12.68 -13.11 -10.20
N TYR A 39 -13.54 -12.75 -11.16
CA TYR A 39 -13.24 -11.63 -12.06
C TYR A 39 -13.06 -10.32 -11.29
N ARG A 40 -13.94 -10.00 -10.33
CA ARG A 40 -13.82 -8.78 -9.54
C ARG A 40 -12.52 -8.76 -8.73
N ARG A 41 -12.11 -9.91 -8.21
CA ARG A 41 -10.83 -10.06 -7.48
C ARG A 41 -9.63 -9.87 -8.39
N ASP A 42 -9.61 -10.54 -9.54
CA ASP A 42 -8.52 -10.42 -10.52
C ASP A 42 -8.41 -8.98 -11.04
N LEU A 43 -9.54 -8.33 -11.30
CA LEU A 43 -9.58 -6.92 -11.69
C LEU A 43 -8.97 -6.02 -10.60
N LEU A 44 -9.33 -6.23 -9.33
CA LEU A 44 -8.73 -5.51 -8.21
C LEU A 44 -7.21 -5.74 -8.15
N ASP A 45 -6.76 -7.00 -8.20
CA ASP A 45 -5.35 -7.37 -8.09
C ASP A 45 -4.51 -6.76 -9.23
N VAL A 46 -5.01 -6.80 -10.46
CA VAL A 46 -4.34 -6.18 -11.61
C VAL A 46 -4.39 -4.65 -11.49
N ALA A 47 -5.51 -4.07 -11.09
CA ALA A 47 -5.62 -2.62 -10.93
C ALA A 47 -4.67 -2.07 -9.86
N ARG A 48 -4.57 -2.73 -8.69
CA ARG A 48 -3.66 -2.29 -7.61
C ARG A 48 -2.20 -2.43 -8.05
N GLN A 49 -1.85 -3.50 -8.76
CA GLN A 49 -0.49 -3.71 -9.25
C GLN A 49 -0.11 -2.70 -10.34
N ALA A 50 -1.02 -2.37 -11.27
CA ALA A 50 -0.81 -1.34 -12.27
C ALA A 50 -0.60 0.04 -11.61
N LEU A 51 -1.42 0.36 -10.60
CA LEU A 51 -1.30 1.61 -9.84
C LEU A 51 0.01 1.68 -9.05
N ALA A 52 0.41 0.60 -8.39
CA ALA A 52 1.68 0.50 -7.66
C ALA A 52 2.90 0.63 -8.59
N ASN A 53 2.85 0.03 -9.79
CA ASN A 53 3.88 0.17 -10.81
C ASN A 53 3.99 1.62 -11.28
N ARG A 54 2.85 2.25 -11.57
CA ARG A 54 2.79 3.64 -12.02
C ARG A 54 3.29 4.61 -10.96
N SER A 55 2.90 4.44 -9.69
CA SER A 55 3.36 5.29 -8.60
C SER A 55 4.87 5.20 -8.43
N ARG A 56 5.46 3.99 -8.44
CA ARG A 56 6.91 3.78 -8.30
C ARG A 56 7.77 4.56 -9.30
N THR A 57 7.24 4.88 -10.49
CA THR A 57 7.94 5.73 -11.48
C THR A 57 8.18 7.17 -10.99
N LEU A 58 7.41 7.63 -10.00
CA LEU A 58 7.53 8.97 -9.43
C LEU A 58 8.68 9.08 -8.42
N LEU A 59 9.06 7.99 -7.74
CA LEU A 59 10.11 8.01 -6.71
C LEU A 59 11.46 8.58 -7.21
N PRO A 60 12.04 8.11 -8.32
CA PRO A 60 13.29 8.70 -8.83
C PRO A 60 13.13 10.17 -9.25
N ARG A 61 11.93 10.57 -9.70
CA ARG A 61 11.64 11.95 -10.10
C ARG A 61 11.53 12.88 -8.89
N LEU A 62 10.89 12.44 -7.80
CA LEU A 62 10.85 13.13 -6.52
C LEU A 62 12.27 13.35 -5.98
N ALA A 63 13.08 12.30 -5.96
CA ALA A 63 14.47 12.39 -5.51
C ALA A 63 15.30 13.36 -6.37
N ALA A 64 15.10 13.36 -7.70
CA ALA A 64 15.78 14.27 -8.60
C ALA A 64 15.36 15.73 -8.39
N ALA A 65 14.06 16.01 -8.27
CA ALA A 65 13.52 17.35 -8.01
C ALA A 65 14.05 17.92 -6.68
N TYR A 66 14.02 17.11 -5.61
CA TYR A 66 14.59 17.49 -4.32
C TYR A 66 16.09 17.81 -4.42
N LYS A 67 16.88 16.94 -5.08
CA LYS A 67 18.32 17.15 -5.27
C LYS A 67 18.63 18.41 -6.09
N ALA A 68 17.79 18.72 -7.08
CA ALA A 68 17.88 19.93 -7.89
C ALA A 68 17.40 21.19 -7.17
N LYS A 69 16.84 21.07 -5.95
CA LYS A 69 16.18 22.14 -5.20
C LYS A 69 15.00 22.76 -5.97
N ASP A 70 14.37 21.98 -6.85
CA ASP A 70 13.16 22.39 -7.58
C ASP A 70 11.93 22.09 -6.70
N GLN A 71 11.63 23.01 -5.80
CA GLN A 71 10.50 22.88 -4.86
C GLN A 71 9.15 22.79 -5.58
N ALA A 72 8.98 23.50 -6.70
CA ALA A 72 7.73 23.50 -7.44
C ALA A 72 7.44 22.12 -8.06
N GLU A 73 8.44 21.52 -8.72
CA GLU A 73 8.31 20.17 -9.27
C GLU A 73 8.21 19.13 -8.17
N PHE A 74 8.98 19.24 -7.07
CA PHE A 74 8.90 18.33 -5.93
C PHE A 74 7.48 18.33 -5.33
N ALA A 75 6.92 19.50 -5.02
CA ALA A 75 5.58 19.62 -4.47
C ALA A 75 4.50 19.10 -5.44
N ARG A 76 4.65 19.34 -6.75
CA ARG A 76 3.74 18.83 -7.77
C ARG A 76 3.75 17.30 -7.84
N LEU A 77 4.94 16.69 -7.84
CA LEU A 77 5.10 15.24 -7.81
C LEU A 77 4.61 14.64 -6.49
N GLY A 78 4.85 15.32 -5.37
CA GLY A 78 4.41 14.91 -4.04
C GLY A 78 2.88 14.85 -3.93
N ARG A 79 2.18 15.91 -4.38
CA ARG A 79 0.71 15.90 -4.48
C ARG A 79 0.21 14.75 -5.35
N ARG A 80 0.87 14.50 -6.49
CA ARG A 80 0.50 13.38 -7.38
C ARG A 80 0.71 12.04 -6.68
N TRP A 81 1.80 11.87 -5.94
CA TRP A 81 2.09 10.65 -5.18
C TRP A 81 1.01 10.37 -4.13
N ILE A 82 0.65 11.37 -3.31
CA ILE A 82 -0.42 11.24 -2.31
C ILE A 82 -1.77 10.92 -2.97
N ALA A 83 -2.11 11.58 -4.08
CA ALA A 83 -3.34 11.28 -4.81
C ALA A 83 -3.40 9.84 -5.33
N LEU A 84 -2.26 9.22 -5.69
CA LEU A 84 -2.22 7.81 -6.08
C LEU A 84 -2.37 6.87 -4.87
N ILE A 85 -1.88 7.25 -3.69
CA ILE A 85 -2.15 6.51 -2.44
C ILE A 85 -3.65 6.59 -2.10
N ASP A 86 -4.26 7.75 -2.23
CA ASP A 86 -5.70 7.93 -2.00
C ASP A 86 -6.55 7.11 -2.98
N LEU A 87 -6.10 7.00 -4.23
CA LEU A 87 -6.73 6.13 -5.22
C LEU A 87 -6.55 4.64 -4.86
N LEU A 88 -5.37 4.24 -4.37
CA LEU A 88 -5.11 2.88 -3.93
C LEU A 88 -6.01 2.49 -2.75
N GLU A 89 -6.16 3.37 -1.75
CA GLU A 89 -7.08 3.18 -0.62
C GLU A 89 -8.51 2.89 -1.10
N LYS A 90 -9.04 3.72 -1.99
CA LYS A 90 -10.39 3.52 -2.55
C LYS A 90 -10.52 2.21 -3.30
N LEU A 91 -9.49 1.83 -4.04
CA LEU A 91 -9.48 0.61 -4.83
C LEU A 91 -9.49 -0.63 -3.94
N VAL A 92 -8.59 -0.71 -2.96
CA VAL A 92 -8.50 -1.86 -2.06
C VAL A 92 -9.68 -1.94 -1.09
N ALA A 93 -10.40 -0.83 -0.84
CA ALA A 93 -11.64 -0.83 -0.07
C ALA A 93 -12.83 -1.51 -0.78
N THR A 94 -12.71 -1.85 -2.07
CA THR A 94 -13.79 -2.51 -2.83
C THR A 94 -13.95 -4.00 -2.50
N ASP A 95 -13.07 -4.54 -1.66
CA ASP A 95 -12.95 -5.97 -1.45
C ASP A 95 -12.70 -6.32 0.02
N GLU A 96 -13.47 -7.26 0.53
CA GLU A 96 -13.49 -7.57 1.96
C GLU A 96 -12.18 -8.18 2.48
N ASP A 97 -11.42 -8.88 1.64
CA ASP A 97 -10.14 -9.50 2.04
C ASP A 97 -9.00 -8.47 2.12
N HIS A 98 -9.27 -7.24 1.70
CA HIS A 98 -8.34 -6.12 1.75
C HIS A 98 -8.72 -5.09 2.83
N LEU A 99 -9.64 -5.41 3.75
CA LEU A 99 -10.04 -4.50 4.82
C LEU A 99 -9.28 -4.78 6.13
N LEU A 100 -8.46 -3.82 6.59
CA LEU A 100 -7.77 -3.94 7.89
C LEU A 100 -8.73 -4.21 9.04
N GLY A 101 -9.91 -3.58 9.01
CA GLY A 101 -10.93 -3.75 10.05
C GLY A 101 -11.35 -5.21 10.24
N ARG A 102 -11.44 -6.00 9.16
CA ARG A 102 -11.80 -7.42 9.26
C ARG A 102 -10.71 -8.24 9.93
N TRP A 103 -9.45 -7.99 9.61
CA TRP A 103 -8.31 -8.61 10.29
C TRP A 103 -8.29 -8.31 11.79
N VAL A 104 -8.49 -7.04 12.15
CA VAL A 104 -8.50 -6.59 13.55
C VAL A 104 -9.68 -7.18 14.32
N GLU A 105 -10.88 -7.17 13.75
CA GLU A 105 -12.06 -7.74 14.42
C GLU A 105 -11.97 -9.26 14.56
N ALA A 106 -11.40 -9.97 13.57
CA ALA A 106 -11.14 -11.39 13.68
C ALA A 106 -10.18 -11.72 14.83
N ALA A 107 -9.10 -10.93 15.00
CA ALA A 107 -8.18 -11.11 16.12
C ALA A 107 -8.87 -10.80 17.47
N ARG A 108 -9.66 -9.73 17.55
CA ARG A 108 -10.43 -9.38 18.76
C ARG A 108 -11.45 -10.46 19.13
N ALA A 109 -12.00 -11.18 18.16
CA ALA A 109 -12.98 -12.24 18.41
C ALA A 109 -12.40 -13.43 19.21
N TRP A 110 -11.07 -13.60 19.24
CA TRP A 110 -10.43 -14.67 20.03
C TRP A 110 -10.28 -14.35 21.52
N GLY A 111 -10.47 -13.09 21.94
CA GLY A 111 -10.28 -12.67 23.33
C GLY A 111 -11.52 -12.91 24.21
N GLY A 112 -11.34 -13.49 25.40
CA GLY A 112 -12.40 -13.72 26.38
C GLY A 112 -12.79 -12.49 27.21
N SER A 113 -11.91 -11.49 27.30
CA SER A 113 -12.10 -10.26 28.08
C SER A 113 -11.75 -9.00 27.30
N ALA A 114 -12.25 -7.82 27.73
CA ALA A 114 -11.92 -6.54 27.08
C ALA A 114 -10.41 -6.26 27.04
N ARG A 115 -9.67 -6.72 28.07
CA ARG A 115 -8.21 -6.63 28.13
C ARG A 115 -7.57 -7.49 27.05
N GLU A 116 -7.96 -8.76 26.92
CA GLU A 116 -7.41 -9.66 25.90
C GLU A 116 -7.75 -9.20 24.49
N LYS A 117 -8.96 -8.70 24.24
CA LYS A 117 -9.33 -8.15 22.93
C LYS A 117 -8.45 -6.98 22.52
N THR A 118 -8.16 -6.08 23.47
CA THR A 118 -7.25 -4.95 23.25
C THR A 118 -5.82 -5.42 22.96
N GLN A 119 -5.33 -6.44 23.69
CA GLN A 119 -4.00 -7.02 23.45
C GLN A 119 -3.92 -7.68 22.07
N LEU A 120 -4.91 -8.49 21.69
CA LEU A 120 -4.94 -9.18 20.39
C LEU A 120 -5.02 -8.19 19.22
N GLN A 121 -5.77 -7.09 19.37
CA GLN A 121 -5.74 -6.01 18.39
C GLN A 121 -4.34 -5.40 18.27
N TYR A 122 -3.68 -5.12 19.40
CA TYR A 122 -2.32 -4.58 19.40
C TYR A 122 -1.35 -5.54 18.70
N ASP A 123 -1.42 -6.83 18.99
CA ASP A 123 -0.58 -7.86 18.38
C ASP A 123 -0.84 -7.98 16.86
N ALA A 124 -2.12 -7.99 16.46
CA ALA A 124 -2.55 -8.06 15.07
C ALA A 124 -2.07 -6.87 14.23
N LEU A 125 -2.10 -5.66 14.79
CA LEU A 125 -1.58 -4.44 14.14
C LEU A 125 -0.05 -4.40 14.14
N SER A 126 0.58 -4.84 15.23
CA SER A 126 2.04 -4.89 15.35
C SER A 126 2.62 -5.80 14.27
N LEU A 127 2.05 -7.00 14.08
CA LEU A 127 2.54 -7.97 13.09
C LEU A 127 2.62 -7.39 11.66
N LEU A 128 1.64 -6.58 11.26
CA LEU A 128 1.58 -5.97 9.92
C LEU A 128 2.48 -4.74 9.76
N THR A 129 2.97 -4.15 10.86
CA THR A 129 3.65 -2.86 10.88
C THR A 129 5.06 -2.94 11.43
N THR A 130 5.26 -2.86 12.74
CA THR A 130 6.59 -2.94 13.37
C THR A 130 7.09 -4.36 13.56
N TRP A 131 6.22 -5.35 13.33
CA TRP A 131 6.36 -6.79 13.57
C TRP A 131 6.50 -7.18 15.04
N GLY A 132 7.19 -6.36 15.84
CA GLY A 132 7.30 -6.52 17.29
C GLY A 132 7.90 -5.26 17.93
N ALA A 133 8.66 -5.46 19.01
CA ALA A 133 9.35 -4.39 19.70
C ALA A 133 10.35 -3.65 18.80
N ARG A 134 10.68 -2.40 19.18
CA ARG A 134 11.59 -1.52 18.43
C ARG A 134 12.89 -2.19 18.02
N GLN A 135 13.51 -2.98 18.90
CA GLN A 135 14.73 -3.71 18.60
C GLN A 135 14.60 -4.61 17.36
N GLY A 136 13.49 -5.35 17.24
CA GLY A 136 13.21 -6.20 16.08
C GLY A 136 12.86 -5.38 14.83
N ALA A 137 12.05 -4.33 15.00
CA ALA A 137 11.70 -3.42 13.91
C ALA A 137 12.95 -2.81 13.27
N ASP A 138 13.88 -2.31 14.10
CA ASP A 138 15.12 -1.66 13.68
C ASP A 138 16.17 -2.67 13.18
N ALA A 139 16.08 -3.94 13.60
CA ALA A 139 16.86 -5.05 13.02
C ALA A 139 16.42 -5.44 11.60
N GLY A 140 15.30 -4.88 11.10
CA GLY A 140 14.83 -5.03 9.73
C GLY A 140 13.44 -5.65 9.58
N LEU A 141 12.72 -5.86 10.67
CA LEU A 141 11.37 -6.43 10.65
C LEU A 141 10.27 -5.37 10.43
N ARG A 142 10.63 -4.08 10.43
CA ARG A 142 9.70 -3.01 10.06
C ARG A 142 9.14 -3.25 8.66
N ASP A 143 7.82 -3.17 8.56
CA ASP A 143 7.02 -3.39 7.36
C ASP A 143 7.27 -4.78 6.71
N TYR A 144 7.78 -5.76 7.46
CA TYR A 144 8.08 -7.10 6.91
C TYR A 144 6.83 -7.80 6.37
N ALA A 145 5.72 -7.74 7.11
CA ALA A 145 4.44 -8.30 6.71
C ALA A 145 3.45 -7.24 6.20
N ASN A 146 3.96 -6.17 5.57
CA ASN A 146 3.13 -5.09 5.01
C ASN A 146 2.04 -5.64 4.07
N ARG A 147 0.90 -4.94 4.02
CA ARG A 147 -0.27 -5.30 3.21
C ARG A 147 -0.86 -4.06 2.56
N GLU A 148 -1.26 -4.16 1.30
CA GLU A 148 -2.05 -3.12 0.61
C GLU A 148 -3.52 -3.21 1.03
N TRP A 149 -3.79 -2.99 2.32
CA TRP A 149 -5.14 -3.05 2.88
C TRP A 149 -5.71 -1.66 3.15
N SER A 150 -7.01 -1.50 2.91
CA SER A 150 -7.77 -0.32 3.28
C SER A 150 -7.65 -0.08 4.79
N GLY A 151 -7.43 1.16 5.18
CA GLY A 151 -7.08 1.57 6.53
C GLY A 151 -5.57 1.58 6.82
N LEU A 152 -4.78 0.59 6.34
CA LEU A 152 -3.31 0.69 6.37
C LEU A 152 -2.79 1.67 5.32
N VAL A 153 -3.33 1.58 4.10
CA VAL A 153 -2.94 2.44 2.97
C VAL A 153 -3.30 3.90 3.27
N GLY A 154 -4.58 4.19 3.50
CA GLY A 154 -5.09 5.53 3.79
C GLY A 154 -4.72 6.08 5.17
N GLY A 155 -4.40 5.20 6.12
CA GLY A 155 -3.91 5.58 7.45
C GLY A 155 -2.38 5.66 7.47
N LEU A 156 -1.73 4.57 7.86
CA LEU A 156 -0.30 4.53 8.16
C LEU A 156 0.59 4.94 6.97
N TYR A 157 0.38 4.37 5.78
CA TYR A 157 1.29 4.60 4.65
C TYR A 157 1.12 5.99 4.07
N ARG A 158 -0.12 6.45 3.90
CA ARG A 158 -0.42 7.82 3.50
C ARG A 158 0.20 8.83 4.45
N LEU A 159 0.00 8.67 5.75
CA LEU A 159 0.55 9.57 6.77
C LEU A 159 2.07 9.67 6.68
N ARG A 160 2.77 8.53 6.59
CA ARG A 160 4.24 8.51 6.47
C ARG A 160 4.72 9.27 5.24
N TRP A 161 4.06 9.10 4.09
CA TRP A 161 4.44 9.79 2.87
C TRP A 161 4.08 11.27 2.89
N SER A 162 2.93 11.67 3.44
CA SER A 162 2.58 13.09 3.56
C SER A 162 3.56 13.80 4.48
N THR A 163 3.88 13.24 5.65
CA THR A 163 4.88 13.81 6.56
C THR A 163 6.23 13.98 5.86
N TYR A 164 6.71 12.95 5.15
CA TYR A 164 7.98 13.03 4.42
C TYR A 164 7.97 14.11 3.33
N ILE A 165 6.90 14.23 2.56
CA ILE A 165 6.78 15.23 1.49
C ILE A 165 6.68 16.63 2.08
N ASP A 166 5.91 16.81 3.14
CA ASP A 166 5.71 18.11 3.81
C ASP A 166 7.01 18.60 4.47
N GLU A 167 7.80 17.70 5.06
CA GLU A 167 9.10 18.04 5.67
C GLU A 167 10.18 18.44 4.65
N LEU A 168 10.06 18.00 3.39
CA LEU A 168 11.05 18.22 2.34
C LEU A 168 10.64 19.25 1.28
N SER A 169 9.40 19.73 1.32
CA SER A 169 8.89 20.77 0.41
C SER A 169 9.38 22.15 0.84
#